data_AF-A0A398D6F7-F1
#
_entry.id   AF-A0A398D6F7-F1
#
_cell.length_a   1.000
_cell.length_b   1.000
_cell.length_c   1.000
_cell.angle_alpha   90.00
_cell.angle_beta   90.00
_cell.angle_gamma   90.00
#
_symmetry.space_group_name_H-M   'P 1'
#
loop_
_entity.id
_entity.type
_entity.pdbx_description
1 polymer ?
#
loop_
_entity_poly.entity_id
_entity_poly.type
_entity_poly.pdbx_seq_one_letter_code
_entity_poly.pdbx_strand_id
1 'polypeptide(L)'
;MTVPIQINPNWTNTNWLPSLLDQKLAGVAAARDTYTKTAGNGNIDDTITFHSARDMFLYLPRAIEIGFLSPFPRQWFESGSTSYNTLFRRVSAMEMIITYLSELLLVWGVIKFWRRSEIWVISISSITMIMLYALTITNIGTLYRERWGYMVLLITLGFAILLKSHSQNKTKTKQQIIAKSD
;
A
#
# COMPACT_ATOMS: atom_id res chain seq x y z
N MET A 1 -22.79 -20.91 -6.69
CA MET A 1 -22.70 -21.13 -5.23
C MET A 1 -22.21 -19.83 -4.61
N THR A 2 -23.08 -19.08 -3.93
CA THR A 2 -22.64 -17.94 -3.11
C THR A 2 -21.95 -18.52 -1.89
N VAL A 3 -20.62 -18.47 -1.84
CA VAL A 3 -19.90 -18.78 -0.59
C VAL A 3 -20.46 -17.82 0.46
N PRO A 4 -21.12 -18.30 1.53
CA PRO A 4 -21.59 -17.41 2.57
C PRO A 4 -20.37 -16.66 3.10
N ILE A 5 -20.49 -15.33 3.20
CA ILE A 5 -19.47 -14.49 3.83
C ILE A 5 -19.26 -15.11 5.21
N GLN A 6 -18.11 -15.77 5.41
CA GLN A 6 -17.75 -16.30 6.71
C GLN A 6 -17.61 -15.07 7.60
N ILE A 7 -18.59 -14.79 8.45
CA ILE A 7 -18.50 -13.71 9.42
C ILE A 7 -17.66 -14.24 10.57
N ASN A 8 -16.65 -13.48 11.01
CA ASN A 8 -15.87 -13.87 12.19
C ASN A 8 -16.85 -14.10 13.37
N PRO A 9 -16.91 -15.31 13.95
CA PRO A 9 -17.88 -15.64 14.99
C PRO A 9 -17.71 -14.79 16.25
N ASN A 10 -16.53 -14.18 16.43
CA ASN A 10 -16.21 -13.30 17.55
C ASN A 10 -16.35 -11.80 17.21
N TRP A 11 -16.96 -11.47 16.06
CA TRP A 11 -17.18 -10.09 15.66
C TRP A 11 -18.28 -9.42 16.48
N THR A 12 -17.98 -8.24 17.01
CA THR A 12 -18.90 -7.40 17.78
C THR A 12 -19.22 -6.14 16.99
N ASN A 13 -20.51 -5.90 16.76
CA ASN A 13 -20.95 -4.74 15.99
C ASN A 13 -20.62 -3.44 16.72
N THR A 14 -20.18 -2.44 15.97
CA THR A 14 -19.78 -1.16 16.54
C THR A 14 -20.89 -0.12 16.44
N ASN A 15 -21.24 0.54 17.54
CA ASN A 15 -22.42 1.44 17.61
C ASN A 15 -22.33 2.71 16.74
N TRP A 16 -21.13 3.12 16.32
CA TRP A 16 -20.93 4.35 15.56
C TRP A 16 -20.91 4.13 14.03
N LEU A 17 -20.89 2.88 13.58
CA LEU A 17 -20.74 2.52 12.18
C LEU A 17 -22.06 1.92 11.64
N PRO A 18 -22.52 2.31 10.43
CA PRO A 18 -23.69 1.69 9.82
C PRO A 18 -23.49 0.17 9.68
N SER A 19 -24.53 -0.59 9.98
CA SER A 19 -24.48 -2.07 10.04
C SER A 19 -23.98 -2.71 8.74
N LEU A 20 -24.32 -2.15 7.57
CA LEU A 20 -23.84 -2.64 6.28
C LEU A 20 -22.31 -2.55 6.16
N LEU A 21 -21.72 -1.44 6.62
CA LEU A 21 -20.27 -1.24 6.56
C LEU A 21 -19.55 -2.09 7.61
N ASP A 22 -20.14 -2.21 8.80
CA ASP A 22 -19.64 -3.07 9.87
C ASP A 22 -19.60 -4.55 9.42
N GLN A 23 -20.64 -5.03 8.72
CA GLN A 23 -20.64 -6.36 8.10
C GLN A 23 -19.55 -6.55 7.03
N LYS A 24 -19.26 -5.54 6.22
CA LYS A 24 -18.15 -5.60 5.25
C LYS A 24 -16.80 -5.72 5.94
N LEU A 25 -16.59 -4.96 7.02
CA LEU A 25 -15.39 -5.05 7.85
C LEU A 25 -15.27 -6.41 8.54
N ALA A 26 -16.36 -7.00 9.01
CA ALA A 26 -16.39 -8.35 9.54
C ALA A 26 -15.91 -9.39 8.50
N GLY A 27 -16.28 -9.20 7.23
CA GLY A 27 -15.79 -10.02 6.12
C GLY A 27 -14.27 -9.87 5.88
N VAL A 28 -13.73 -8.64 6.00
CA VAL A 28 -12.29 -8.38 5.94
C VAL A 28 -11.56 -9.08 7.10
N ALA A 29 -12.11 -9.01 8.31
CA ALA A 29 -11.56 -9.68 9.48
C ALA A 29 -11.51 -11.20 9.30
N ALA A 30 -12.59 -11.82 8.81
CA ALA A 30 -12.62 -13.25 8.55
C ALA A 30 -11.67 -13.69 7.43
N ALA A 31 -11.52 -12.86 6.39
CA ALA A 31 -10.51 -13.09 5.35
C ALA A 31 -9.09 -13.08 5.95
N ARG A 32 -8.79 -12.12 6.85
CA ARG A 32 -7.51 -12.08 7.57
C ARG A 32 -7.26 -13.35 8.38
N ASP A 33 -8.24 -13.80 9.15
CA ASP A 33 -8.10 -15.01 9.96
C ASP A 33 -7.78 -16.25 9.11
N THR A 34 -8.31 -16.30 7.89
CA THR A 34 -7.99 -17.36 6.92
C THR A 34 -6.53 -17.27 6.49
N TYR A 35 -6.03 -16.08 6.14
CA TYR A 35 -4.62 -15.89 5.79
C TYR A 35 -3.67 -16.24 6.94
N THR A 36 -3.98 -15.82 8.17
CA THR A 36 -3.19 -16.16 9.36
C THR A 36 -3.05 -17.66 9.56
N LYS A 37 -4.11 -18.43 9.33
CA LYS A 37 -4.10 -19.90 9.51
C LYS A 37 -3.47 -20.65 8.34
N THR A 38 -3.51 -20.09 7.14
CA THR A 38 -3.13 -20.80 5.90
C THR A 38 -1.72 -20.45 5.44
N ALA A 39 -1.24 -19.24 5.73
CA ALA A 39 0.08 -18.82 5.33
C ALA A 39 1.15 -19.40 6.27
N GLY A 40 2.13 -20.10 5.70
CA GLY A 40 3.28 -20.65 6.43
C GLY A 40 4.23 -19.57 6.97
N ASN A 41 5.51 -19.91 7.16
CA ASN A 41 6.52 -18.98 7.68
C ASN A 41 6.52 -17.63 6.92
N GLY A 42 6.49 -16.51 7.66
CA GLY A 42 6.52 -15.15 7.10
C GLY A 42 5.25 -14.32 7.32
N ASN A 43 4.38 -14.72 8.25
CA ASN A 43 3.28 -13.89 8.71
C ASN A 43 3.78 -12.77 9.61
N ILE A 44 3.19 -11.58 9.46
CA ILE A 44 3.31 -10.45 10.37
C ILE A 44 2.03 -10.34 11.16
N ASP A 45 2.17 -10.00 12.45
CA ASP A 45 1.06 -9.69 13.34
C ASP A 45 -0.01 -10.81 13.32
N ASP A 46 0.45 -12.06 13.35
CA ASP A 46 -0.36 -13.29 13.33
C ASP A 46 -1.14 -13.51 14.64
N THR A 47 -0.69 -12.88 15.72
CA THR A 47 -1.39 -12.82 17.01
C THR A 47 -2.50 -11.76 17.07
N ILE A 48 -2.62 -10.90 16.05
CA ILE A 48 -3.63 -9.84 16.00
C ILE A 48 -4.87 -10.32 15.25
N THR A 49 -5.97 -10.42 15.99
CA THR A 49 -7.31 -10.73 15.48
C THR A 49 -8.23 -9.52 15.64
N PHE A 50 -9.01 -9.20 14.61
CA PHE A 50 -9.97 -8.10 14.65
C PHE A 50 -11.33 -8.59 15.17
N HIS A 51 -11.80 -8.02 16.27
CA HIS A 51 -13.08 -8.36 16.89
C HIS A 51 -14.15 -7.27 16.68
N SER A 52 -13.76 -6.10 16.16
CA SER A 52 -14.67 -4.99 15.89
C SER A 52 -14.08 -4.05 14.83
N ALA A 53 -14.90 -3.14 14.30
CA ALA A 53 -14.41 -2.10 13.41
C ALA A 53 -13.36 -1.23 14.11
N ARG A 54 -13.54 -0.97 15.41
CA ARG A 54 -12.61 -0.18 16.22
C ARG A 54 -11.20 -0.76 16.19
N ASP A 55 -11.05 -2.08 16.30
CA ASP A 55 -9.74 -2.74 16.27
C ASP A 55 -9.04 -2.50 14.92
N MET A 56 -9.79 -2.59 13.82
CA MET A 56 -9.28 -2.31 12.49
C MET A 56 -8.84 -0.84 12.33
N PHE A 57 -9.63 0.11 12.86
CA PHE A 57 -9.29 1.52 12.85
C PHE A 57 -8.01 1.81 13.64
N LEU A 58 -7.84 1.19 14.82
CA LEU A 58 -6.62 1.30 15.62
C LEU A 58 -5.40 0.66 14.92
N TYR A 59 -5.64 -0.34 14.07
CA TYR A 59 -4.59 -0.99 13.29
C TYR A 59 -4.20 -0.22 12.01
N LEU A 60 -4.97 0.78 11.57
CA LEU A 60 -4.69 1.52 10.32
C LEU A 60 -3.26 2.08 10.22
N PRO A 61 -2.67 2.72 11.25
CA PRO A 61 -1.30 3.21 11.15
C PRO A 61 -0.30 2.09 10.84
N ARG A 62 -0.49 0.93 11.47
CA ARG A 62 0.33 -0.26 11.24
C ARG A 62 0.08 -0.88 9.86
N ALA A 63 -1.18 -0.90 9.40
CA ALA A 63 -1.53 -1.36 8.06
C ALA A 63 -0.95 -0.45 6.97
N ILE A 64 -0.88 0.87 7.18
CA ILE A 64 -0.20 1.80 6.26
C ILE A 64 1.29 1.45 6.21
N GLU A 65 1.93 1.31 7.37
CA GLU A 65 3.35 0.95 7.44
C GLU A 65 3.64 -0.35 6.68
N ILE A 66 2.89 -1.42 6.96
CA ILE A 66 3.08 -2.71 6.29
C ILE A 66 2.72 -2.63 4.81
N GLY A 67 1.61 -1.99 4.47
CA GLY A 67 1.07 -1.92 3.11
C GLY A 67 1.95 -1.15 2.14
N PHE A 68 2.66 -0.13 2.60
CA PHE A 68 3.54 0.67 1.76
C PHE A 68 5.01 0.26 1.90
N LEU A 69 5.46 -0.04 3.13
CA LEU A 69 6.89 -0.17 3.42
C LEU A 69 7.41 -1.61 3.51
N SER A 70 6.55 -2.63 3.51
CA SER A 70 7.06 -4.02 3.48
C SER A 70 7.47 -4.44 2.06
N PRO A 71 8.42 -5.35 1.83
CA PRO A 71 9.33 -5.92 2.80
C PRO A 71 10.25 -4.85 3.38
N PHE A 72 10.41 -4.89 4.71
CA PHE A 72 11.22 -3.93 5.44
C PHE A 72 12.71 -4.16 5.19
N PRO A 73 13.58 -3.14 5.35
CA PRO A 73 15.02 -3.26 5.11
C PRO A 73 15.69 -4.41 5.86
N ARG A 74 15.22 -4.69 7.08
CA ARG A 74 15.69 -5.83 7.90
C ARG A 74 15.51 -7.18 7.18
N GLN A 75 14.45 -7.33 6.39
CA GLN A 75 14.05 -8.58 5.73
C GLN A 75 14.77 -8.82 4.40
N TRP A 76 15.41 -7.78 3.85
CA TRP A 76 16.13 -7.86 2.57
C TRP A 76 17.37 -8.76 2.65
N PHE A 77 18.03 -8.77 3.80
CA PHE A 77 19.29 -9.47 4.03
C PHE A 77 19.13 -10.81 4.75
N GLU A 78 17.91 -11.16 5.16
CA GLU A 78 17.64 -12.44 5.80
C GLU A 78 17.70 -13.59 4.79
N SER A 79 18.30 -14.71 5.18
CA SER A 79 18.30 -15.94 4.38
C SER A 79 16.89 -16.48 4.21
N GLY A 80 16.46 -16.68 2.96
CA GLY A 80 15.18 -17.33 2.66
C GLY A 80 15.23 -18.82 3.03
N SER A 81 14.06 -19.43 3.16
CA SER A 81 13.94 -20.89 3.39
C SER A 81 14.54 -21.75 2.25
N THR A 82 14.81 -21.14 1.10
CA THR A 82 15.41 -21.76 -0.09
C THR A 82 16.31 -20.73 -0.77
N SER A 83 17.33 -21.19 -1.51
CA SER A 83 18.23 -20.31 -2.28
C SER A 83 17.46 -19.36 -3.23
N TYR A 84 16.38 -19.86 -3.85
CA TYR A 84 15.48 -19.05 -4.68
C TYR A 84 14.80 -17.91 -3.89
N ASN A 85 14.33 -18.20 -2.67
CA ASN A 85 13.71 -17.18 -1.81
C ASN A 85 14.72 -16.12 -1.36
N THR A 86 15.98 -16.49 -1.17
CA THR A 86 17.06 -15.54 -0.89
C THR A 86 17.33 -14.62 -2.08
N LEU A 87 17.34 -15.14 -3.31
CA LEU A 87 17.49 -14.33 -4.52
C LEU A 87 16.30 -13.36 -4.67
N PHE A 88 15.08 -13.86 -4.47
CA PHE A 88 13.86 -13.04 -4.53
C PHE A 88 13.90 -11.88 -3.53
N ARG A 89 14.34 -12.13 -2.28
CA ARG A 89 14.52 -11.06 -1.28
C ARG A 89 15.47 -9.95 -1.71
N ARG A 90 16.56 -10.30 -2.43
CA ARG A 90 17.51 -9.30 -2.95
C ARG A 90 16.92 -8.48 -4.10
N VAL A 91 16.15 -9.11 -4.99
CA VAL A 91 15.43 -8.40 -6.06
C VAL A 91 14.39 -7.47 -5.45
N SER A 92 13.60 -7.96 -4.51
CA SER A 92 12.61 -7.14 -3.79
C SER A 92 13.27 -5.97 -3.06
N ALA A 93 14.48 -6.12 -2.53
CA ALA A 93 15.22 -5.02 -1.92
C ALA A 93 15.48 -3.87 -2.91
N MET A 94 15.90 -4.20 -4.15
CA MET A 94 16.10 -3.20 -5.20
C MET A 94 14.79 -2.53 -5.60
N GLU A 95 13.71 -3.30 -5.77
CA GLU A 95 12.38 -2.78 -6.08
C GLU A 95 11.85 -1.87 -4.97
N MET A 96 12.13 -2.19 -3.70
CA MET A 96 11.71 -1.36 -2.57
C MET A 96 12.48 -0.05 -2.47
N ILE A 97 13.76 0.01 -2.86
CA ILE A 97 14.50 1.28 -2.93
C ILE A 97 13.83 2.24 -3.93
N ILE A 98 13.44 1.72 -5.11
CA ILE A 98 12.72 2.50 -6.12
C ILE A 98 11.35 2.93 -5.60
N THR A 99 10.67 2.02 -4.89
CA THR A 99 9.35 2.27 -4.30
C THR A 99 9.43 3.40 -3.27
N TYR A 100 10.35 3.34 -2.31
CA TYR A 100 10.53 4.39 -1.30
C TYR A 100 10.84 5.75 -1.91
N LEU A 101 11.74 5.78 -2.90
CA LEU A 101 12.04 7.03 -3.61
C LEU A 101 10.78 7.59 -4.28
N SER A 102 9.99 6.74 -4.93
CA SER A 102 8.78 7.19 -5.61
C SER A 102 7.67 7.63 -4.65
N GLU A 103 7.53 6.99 -3.49
CA GLU A 103 6.59 7.43 -2.45
C GLU A 103 6.93 8.84 -1.95
N LEU A 104 8.21 9.16 -1.75
CA LEU A 104 8.65 10.52 -1.42
C LEU A 104 8.31 11.52 -2.53
N LEU A 105 8.54 11.14 -3.79
CA LEU A 105 8.16 11.95 -4.96
C LEU A 105 6.65 12.15 -5.07
N LEU A 106 5.86 11.13 -4.72
CA LEU A 106 4.42 11.18 -4.73
C LEU A 106 3.91 12.18 -3.67
N VAL A 107 4.41 12.12 -2.44
CA VAL A 107 4.03 13.08 -1.38
C VAL A 107 4.36 14.51 -1.80
N TRP A 108 5.59 14.74 -2.27
CA TRP A 108 6.00 16.05 -2.78
C TRP A 108 5.13 16.50 -3.97
N GLY A 109 4.82 15.58 -4.86
CA GLY A 109 4.03 15.81 -6.05
C GLY A 109 2.57 16.15 -5.78
N VAL A 110 1.95 15.45 -4.83
CA VAL A 110 0.60 15.73 -4.34
C VAL A 110 0.53 17.15 -3.78
N ILE A 111 1.51 17.57 -2.97
CA ILE A 111 1.57 18.93 -2.42
C ILE A 111 1.68 19.96 -3.55
N LYS A 112 2.57 19.74 -4.52
CA LYS A 112 2.83 20.68 -5.61
C LYS A 112 1.69 20.78 -6.63
N PHE A 113 1.02 19.67 -6.92
CA PHE A 113 0.01 19.56 -7.98
C PHE A 113 -1.38 19.20 -7.42
N TRP A 114 -1.68 19.55 -6.17
CA TRP A 114 -2.89 19.18 -5.44
C TRP A 114 -4.22 19.52 -6.14
N ARG A 115 -4.23 20.46 -7.09
CA ARG A 115 -5.42 20.84 -7.86
C ARG A 115 -5.73 19.89 -9.03
N ARG A 116 -4.85 18.93 -9.32
CA ARG A 116 -5.03 17.95 -10.41
C ARG A 116 -5.84 16.77 -9.90
N SER A 117 -7.06 16.61 -10.39
CA SER A 117 -7.96 15.51 -10.00
C SER A 117 -7.39 14.15 -10.34
N GLU A 118 -6.59 14.04 -11.40
CA GLU A 118 -5.99 12.80 -11.88
C GLU A 118 -5.07 12.18 -10.82
N ILE A 119 -4.33 13.01 -10.08
CA ILE A 119 -3.44 12.56 -8.99
C ILE A 119 -4.26 11.92 -7.88
N TRP A 120 -5.36 12.57 -7.49
CA TRP A 120 -6.24 12.06 -6.42
C TRP A 120 -6.94 10.78 -6.80
N VAL A 121 -7.49 10.68 -8.01
CA VAL A 121 -8.20 9.49 -8.46
C VAL A 121 -7.29 8.27 -8.43
N ILE A 122 -6.09 8.36 -9.02
CA ILE A 122 -5.12 7.26 -9.06
C ILE A 122 -4.61 6.93 -7.64
N SER A 123 -4.35 7.96 -6.83
CA SER A 123 -3.81 7.75 -5.48
C SER A 123 -4.84 7.08 -4.58
N ILE A 124 -6.07 7.60 -4.52
CA ILE A 124 -7.14 7.07 -3.67
C ILE A 124 -7.49 5.64 -4.08
N SER A 125 -7.61 5.35 -5.39
CA SER A 125 -7.92 3.99 -5.85
C SER A 125 -6.83 2.99 -5.45
N SER A 126 -5.57 3.37 -5.65
CA SER A 126 -4.43 2.48 -5.37
C SER A 126 -4.22 2.30 -3.87
N ILE A 127 -4.27 3.39 -3.09
CA ILE A 127 -4.14 3.36 -1.63
C ILE A 127 -5.26 2.50 -1.02
N THR A 128 -6.50 2.63 -1.48
CA THR A 128 -7.62 1.83 -0.97
C THR A 128 -7.35 0.33 -1.15
N MET A 129 -6.89 -0.09 -2.32
CA MET A 129 -6.60 -1.51 -2.60
C MET A 129 -5.39 -2.01 -1.81
N ILE A 130 -4.31 -1.22 -1.72
CA ILE A 130 -3.14 -1.55 -0.88
C ILE A 130 -3.55 -1.72 0.58
N MET A 131 -4.40 -0.82 1.10
CA MET A 131 -4.91 -0.90 2.46
C MET A 131 -5.77 -2.13 2.70
N LEU A 132 -6.64 -2.48 1.75
CA LEU A 132 -7.42 -3.72 1.83
C LEU A 132 -6.50 -4.94 1.92
N TYR A 133 -5.48 -5.03 1.06
CA TYR A 133 -4.52 -6.13 1.13
C TYR A 133 -3.72 -6.14 2.43
N ALA A 134 -3.29 -4.99 2.95
CA ALA A 134 -2.54 -4.90 4.19
C ALA A 134 -3.39 -5.30 5.42
N LEU A 135 -4.70 -5.06 5.37
CA LEU A 135 -5.64 -5.48 6.41
C LEU A 135 -5.92 -6.99 6.35
N THR A 136 -5.97 -7.59 5.16
CA THR A 136 -6.30 -9.03 4.99
C THR A 136 -5.09 -9.96 4.98
N ILE A 137 -4.02 -9.61 4.27
CA ILE A 137 -2.90 -10.53 4.00
C ILE A 137 -1.83 -10.34 5.07
N THR A 138 -1.66 -11.34 5.92
CA THR A 138 -0.63 -11.33 6.98
C THR A 138 0.74 -11.77 6.47
N ASN A 139 0.80 -12.58 5.42
CA ASN A 139 2.05 -13.04 4.85
C ASN A 139 2.72 -11.97 3.99
N ILE A 140 3.93 -11.55 4.35
CA ILE A 140 4.66 -10.48 3.64
C ILE A 140 4.92 -10.84 2.18
N GLY A 141 5.33 -12.08 1.92
CA GLY A 141 5.69 -12.51 0.57
C GLY A 141 4.48 -12.50 -0.36
N THR A 142 3.32 -12.95 0.14
CA THR A 142 2.05 -12.85 -0.59
C THR A 142 1.61 -11.41 -0.74
N LEU A 143 1.61 -10.62 0.34
CA LEU A 143 1.21 -9.21 0.31
C LEU A 143 2.02 -8.41 -0.72
N TYR A 144 3.34 -8.62 -0.75
CA TYR A 144 4.25 -7.98 -1.68
C TYR A 144 3.87 -8.24 -3.15
N ARG A 145 3.52 -9.49 -3.49
CA ARG A 145 3.14 -9.87 -4.86
C ARG A 145 1.76 -9.36 -5.25
N GLU A 146 0.77 -9.52 -4.37
CA GLU A 146 -0.63 -9.16 -4.67
C GLU A 146 -0.81 -7.65 -4.84
N ARG A 147 -0.13 -6.85 -3.99
CA ARG A 147 -0.27 -5.39 -4.07
C ARG A 147 0.53 -4.75 -5.20
N TRP A 148 1.44 -5.49 -5.84
CA TRP A 148 2.41 -4.94 -6.80
C TRP A 148 1.75 -4.13 -7.91
N GLY A 149 0.62 -4.61 -8.46
CA GLY A 149 -0.11 -3.92 -9.51
C GLY A 149 -0.53 -2.50 -9.14
N TYR A 150 -0.97 -2.29 -7.89
CA TYR A 150 -1.38 -0.97 -7.39
C TYR A 150 -0.18 -0.12 -6.99
N MET A 151 0.88 -0.76 -6.47
CA MET A 151 2.11 -0.06 -6.11
C MET A 151 2.79 0.55 -7.36
N VAL A 152 2.81 -0.17 -8.48
CA VAL A 152 3.39 0.32 -9.75
C VAL A 152 2.68 1.57 -10.26
N LEU A 153 1.35 1.70 -10.06
CA LEU A 153 0.62 2.91 -10.43
C LEU A 153 1.11 4.13 -9.63
N LEU A 154 1.30 3.96 -8.32
CA LEU A 154 1.84 5.01 -7.46
C LEU A 154 3.29 5.33 -7.82
N ILE A 155 4.11 4.30 -8.08
CA ILE A 155 5.50 4.48 -8.49
C ILE A 155 5.58 5.31 -9.78
N THR A 156 4.78 4.94 -10.79
CA THR A 156 4.75 5.61 -12.08
C THR A 156 4.26 7.05 -11.95
N LEU A 157 3.24 7.28 -11.10
CA LEU A 157 2.73 8.61 -10.83
C LEU A 157 3.80 9.51 -10.17
N GLY A 158 4.55 9.01 -9.19
CA GLY A 158 5.64 9.75 -8.55
C GLY A 158 6.71 10.20 -9.55
N PHE A 159 7.16 9.30 -10.42
CA PHE A 159 8.12 9.65 -11.49
C PHE A 159 7.54 10.58 -12.56
N ALA A 160 6.27 10.40 -12.95
CA ALA A 160 5.60 11.28 -13.91
C ALA A 160 5.55 12.73 -13.40
N ILE A 161 5.31 12.91 -12.10
CA ILE A 161 5.31 14.24 -11.47
C ILE A 161 6.70 14.88 -11.51
N LEU A 162 7.75 14.09 -11.24
CA LEU A 162 9.14 14.56 -11.33
C LEU A 162 9.47 15.05 -12.75
N LEU A 163 9.13 14.26 -13.78
CA LEU A 163 9.37 14.62 -15.18
C LEU A 163 8.61 15.89 -15.58
N LYS A 164 7.33 16.00 -15.19
CA LYS A 164 6.51 17.18 -15.46
C LYS A 164 7.08 18.44 -14.81
N SER A 165 7.56 18.33 -13.57
CA SER A 165 8.19 19.45 -12.88
C SER A 165 9.46 19.94 -13.58
N HIS A 166 10.31 19.01 -14.05
CA HIS A 166 11.51 19.39 -14.80
C HIS A 166 11.17 20.08 -16.13
N SER A 167 10.14 19.61 -16.84
CA SER A 167 9.68 20.23 -18.08
C SER A 167 9.19 21.67 -17.87
N GLN A 168 8.34 21.91 -16.85
CA GLN A 168 7.85 23.25 -16.53
C GLN A 168 8.96 24.22 -16.14
N ASN A 169 9.97 23.76 -15.41
CA ASN A 169 11.12 24.59 -15.04
C ASN A 169 11.92 25.02 -16.29
N LYS A 170 12.18 24.11 -17.24
CA LYS A 170 12.87 24.44 -18.50
C LYS A 170 12.11 25.49 -19.32
N THR A 171 10.79 25.37 -19.44
CA THR A 171 9.96 26.33 -20.18
C THR A 171 10.01 27.72 -19.55
N LYS A 172 9.92 27.82 -18.23
CA LYS A 172 10.00 29.10 -17.51
C LYS A 172 11.37 29.77 -17.69
N THR A 173 12.46 29.02 -17.58
CA THR A 173 13.82 29.54 -17.80
C THR A 173 13.99 30.07 -19.22
N LYS A 174 13.49 29.35 -20.24
CA LYS A 174 13.57 29.81 -21.64
C LYS A 174 12.80 31.12 -21.86
N GLN A 175 11.60 31.25 -21.29
CA GLN A 175 10.81 32.49 -21.38
C GLN A 175 11.50 33.68 -20.70
N GLN A 176 12.14 33.46 -19.55
CA GLN A 176 12.88 34.52 -18.84
C GLN A 176 14.12 35.00 -19.59
N ILE A 177 14.79 34.13 -20.35
CA ILE A 177 15.96 34.51 -21.17
C ILE A 177 15.50 35.38 -22.34
N ILE A 178 14.42 34.99 -23.03
CA ILE A 178 13.85 35.76 -24.15
C ILE A 178 13.39 37.14 -23.66
N ALA A 179 12.69 37.22 -22.53
CA ALA A 179 12.22 38.49 -21.98
C ALA A 179 13.33 39.42 -21.45
N LYS A 180 14.60 38.96 -21.36
CA LYS A 180 15.76 39.78 -21.00
C LYS A 180 16.63 40.18 -22.20
N SER A 181 16.41 39.57 -23.36
CA SER A 181 17.13 39.90 -24.60
C SER A 181 16.43 40.95 -25.46
N ASP A 182 15.18 41.27 -25.12
CA ASP A 182 14.39 42.38 -25.66
C ASP A 182 14.52 43.61 -24.74
#